data_AF-A0A950X0D6-F1
#
_entry.id   AF-A0A950X0D6-F1
#
_cell.length_a   1.000
_cell.length_b   1.000
_cell.length_c   1.000
_cell.angle_alpha   90.00
_cell.angle_beta   90.00
_cell.angle_gamma   90.00
#
_symmetry.space_group_name_H-M   'P 1'
#
loop_
_entity.id
_entity.type
_entity.pdbx_description
1 polymer ?
#
loop_
_entity_poly.entity_id
_entity_poly.type
_entity_poly.pdbx_seq_one_letter_code
_entity_poly.pdbx_strand_id
1 'polypeptide(L)'
;MRNPLAMDVFNEEICTLLKKKIRASLDGVDDLSIRFDYEGEVSLKDSEEILESVNAVHARVLKAAAHTKIPERKEALLLFAETLSRSFYGFEPDFFQQNVSRIVDDVVSQIHASLEIWPTLVEICYFHKDKREFPQIKVQNKKVKRRVSTGG
;
A
#
# COMPACT_ATOMS: atom_id res chain seq x y z
N MET A 1 3.08 -15.94 -13.80
CA MET A 1 2.64 -15.62 -12.41
C MET A 1 3.73 -14.78 -11.76
N ARG A 2 3.41 -13.56 -11.30
CA ARG A 2 4.37 -12.68 -10.61
C ARG A 2 4.86 -13.38 -9.34
N ASN A 3 6.17 -13.55 -9.19
CA ASN A 3 6.75 -14.17 -8.00
C ASN A 3 6.59 -13.20 -6.81
N PRO A 4 5.94 -13.62 -5.71
CA PRO A 4 5.67 -12.74 -4.57
C PRO A 4 6.94 -12.13 -3.96
N LEU A 5 8.04 -12.88 -3.89
CA LEU A 5 9.24 -12.43 -3.19
C LEU A 5 9.96 -11.26 -3.88
N ALA A 6 10.00 -11.26 -5.21
CA ALA A 6 10.59 -10.17 -5.98
C ALA A 6 9.73 -8.90 -5.89
N MET A 7 8.41 -9.06 -5.83
CA MET A 7 7.48 -7.96 -5.60
C MET A 7 7.63 -7.38 -4.20
N ASP A 8 7.83 -8.22 -3.18
CA ASP A 8 8.02 -7.75 -1.80
C ASP A 8 9.28 -6.89 -1.65
N VAL A 9 10.39 -7.28 -2.29
CA VAL A 9 11.60 -6.44 -2.33
C VAL A 9 11.30 -5.09 -2.98
N PHE A 10 10.63 -5.09 -4.14
CA PHE A 10 10.29 -3.84 -4.82
C PHE A 10 9.34 -2.97 -4.01
N ASN A 11 8.32 -3.56 -3.37
CA ASN A 11 7.40 -2.84 -2.50
C ASN A 11 8.14 -2.16 -1.34
N GLU A 12 9.14 -2.82 -0.74
CA GLU A 12 9.95 -2.22 0.33
C GLU A 12 10.77 -1.02 -0.19
N GLU A 13 11.32 -1.10 -1.40
CA GLU A 13 12.03 0.02 -2.02
C GLU A 13 11.10 1.20 -2.31
N ILE A 14 9.88 0.93 -2.81
CA ILE A 14 8.85 1.96 -2.98
C ILE A 14 8.49 2.59 -1.63
N CYS A 15 8.29 1.78 -0.58
CA CYS A 15 8.00 2.29 0.75
C CYS A 15 9.14 3.16 1.30
N THR A 16 10.39 2.77 1.03
CA THR A 16 11.58 3.53 1.43
C THR A 16 11.65 4.87 0.71
N LEU A 17 11.40 4.89 -0.60
CA LEU A 17 11.30 6.11 -1.40
C LEU A 17 10.20 7.04 -0.86
N LEU A 18 8.98 6.53 -0.67
CA LEU A 18 7.85 7.30 -0.15
C LEU A 18 8.16 7.91 1.22
N LYS A 19 8.70 7.12 2.15
CA LYS A 19 9.11 7.61 3.48
C LYS A 19 10.14 8.75 3.38
N LYS A 20 11.13 8.62 2.49
CA LYS A 20 12.18 9.63 2.27
C LYS A 20 11.58 10.93 1.72
N LYS A 21 10.74 10.83 0.69
CA LYS A 21 10.15 11.97 -0.01
C LYS A 21 9.13 12.72 0.85
N ILE A 22 8.16 12.00 1.43
CA ILE A 22 7.14 12.58 2.32
C ILE A 22 7.80 13.29 3.51
N ARG A 23 8.85 12.69 4.09
CA ARG A 23 9.59 13.32 5.19
C ARG A 23 10.33 14.59 4.74
N ALA A 24 10.89 14.58 3.54
CA ALA A 24 11.64 15.73 3.01
C ALA A 24 10.73 16.91 2.66
N SER A 25 9.46 16.65 2.33
CA SER A 25 8.43 17.63 2.00
C SER A 25 7.46 17.90 3.15
N LEU A 26 7.80 17.55 4.40
CA LEU A 26 6.86 17.67 5.52
C LEU A 26 6.77 19.13 5.98
N ASP A 27 5.56 19.70 5.91
CA ASP A 27 5.30 21.10 6.25
C ASP A 27 4.65 21.28 7.62
N GLY A 28 3.95 20.26 8.11
CA GLY A 28 3.28 20.33 9.40
C GLY A 28 2.76 18.99 9.90
N VAL A 29 2.61 18.90 11.22
CA VAL A 29 1.97 17.78 11.91
C VAL A 29 0.95 18.37 12.86
N ASP A 30 -0.30 17.97 12.69
CA ASP A 30 -1.45 18.37 13.51
C ASP A 30 -1.95 17.14 14.28
N ASP A 31 -2.81 17.33 15.29
CA ASP A 31 -3.26 16.25 16.19
C ASP A 31 -3.89 15.04 15.46
N LEU A 32 -4.50 15.30 14.30
CA LEU A 32 -5.18 14.30 13.50
C LEU A 32 -4.60 14.14 12.10
N SER A 33 -3.60 14.92 11.66
CA SER A 33 -3.13 14.82 10.27
C SER A 33 -1.67 15.23 10.13
N ILE A 34 -1.11 14.94 8.95
CA ILE A 34 0.18 15.45 8.51
C ILE A 34 -0.03 16.24 7.22
N ARG A 35 0.75 17.29 7.01
CA ARG A 35 0.77 18.09 5.78
C ARG A 35 2.14 17.99 5.15
N PHE A 36 2.17 17.62 3.88
CA PHE A 36 3.39 17.50 3.10
C PHE A 36 3.11 17.81 1.62
N ASP A 37 4.05 18.45 0.94
CA ASP A 37 3.91 18.94 -0.44
C ASP A 37 4.39 17.96 -1.53
N TYR A 38 4.69 16.70 -1.17
CA TYR A 38 5.11 15.68 -2.15
C TYR A 38 3.93 15.18 -2.99
N GLU A 39 4.05 15.32 -4.31
CA GLU A 39 3.00 14.98 -5.29
C GLU A 39 3.36 13.74 -6.14
N GLY A 40 4.27 12.92 -5.65
CA GLY A 40 4.63 11.66 -6.31
C GLY A 40 5.73 11.78 -7.36
N GLU A 41 6.50 12.86 -7.38
CA GLU A 41 7.59 13.02 -8.34
C GLU A 41 8.77 12.06 -8.07
N VAL A 42 8.98 11.16 -9.03
CA VAL A 42 10.09 10.20 -9.05
C VAL A 42 11.14 10.71 -10.02
N SER A 43 12.36 10.95 -9.53
CA SER A 43 13.50 11.33 -10.36
C SER A 43 14.20 10.10 -10.95
N LEU A 44 15.06 10.33 -11.94
CA LEU A 44 15.93 9.28 -12.47
C LEU A 44 16.81 8.68 -11.38
N LYS A 45 17.38 9.55 -10.53
CA LYS A 45 18.21 9.16 -9.39
C LYS A 45 17.47 8.25 -8.42
N ASP A 46 16.19 8.53 -8.15
CA ASP A 46 15.38 7.66 -7.27
C ASP A 46 15.25 6.24 -7.87
N SER A 47 15.09 6.16 -9.20
CA SER A 47 15.02 4.88 -9.92
C SER A 47 16.36 4.13 -9.90
N GLU A 48 17.48 4.84 -10.08
CA GLU A 48 18.83 4.29 -9.96
C GLU A 48 19.08 3.74 -8.54
N GLU A 49 18.74 4.51 -7.50
CA GLU A 49 18.88 4.08 -6.10
C GLU A 49 18.11 2.77 -5.82
N ILE A 50 16.88 2.65 -6.36
CA ILE A 50 16.08 1.42 -6.22
C ILE A 50 16.76 0.24 -6.93
N LEU A 51 17.20 0.43 -8.17
CA LEU A 51 17.86 -0.63 -8.95
C LEU A 51 19.18 -1.06 -8.30
N GLU A 52 19.95 -0.12 -7.76
CA GLU A 52 21.16 -0.40 -6.98
C GLU A 52 20.86 -1.24 -5.73
N SER A 53 19.81 -0.89 -4.98
CA SER A 53 19.40 -1.66 -3.81
C SER A 53 19.00 -3.09 -4.17
N VAL A 54 18.19 -3.26 -5.23
CA VAL A 54 17.79 -4.58 -5.74
C VAL A 54 19.01 -5.40 -6.18
N ASN A 55 19.98 -4.77 -6.85
CA ASN A 55 21.24 -5.41 -7.23
C ASN A 55 22.06 -5.86 -6.02
N ALA A 56 22.10 -5.04 -4.96
CA ALA A 56 22.75 -5.40 -3.71
C ALA A 56 22.06 -6.60 -3.03
N VAL A 57 20.73 -6.65 -3.04
CA VAL A 57 19.97 -7.81 -2.54
C VAL A 57 20.29 -9.06 -3.35
N HIS A 58 20.26 -8.97 -4.69
CA HIS A 58 20.63 -10.09 -5.57
C HIS A 58 22.04 -10.63 -5.26
N ALA A 59 23.04 -9.74 -5.12
CA ALA A 59 24.40 -10.13 -4.77
C ALA A 59 24.48 -10.82 -3.40
N ARG A 60 23.73 -10.34 -2.40
CA ARG A 60 23.64 -10.98 -1.07
C ARG A 60 23.01 -12.37 -1.14
N VAL A 61 21.98 -12.56 -1.96
CA VAL A 61 21.32 -13.85 -2.17
C VAL A 61 22.29 -14.85 -2.80
N LEU A 62 23.03 -14.46 -3.84
CA LEU A 62 24.05 -15.30 -4.47
C LEU A 62 25.16 -15.67 -3.49
N LYS A 63 25.63 -14.70 -2.69
CA LYS A 63 26.62 -14.98 -1.63
C LYS A 63 26.08 -15.96 -0.61
N ALA A 64 24.84 -15.82 -0.16
CA ALA A 64 24.21 -16.76 0.76
C ALA A 64 24.05 -18.16 0.15
N ALA A 65 23.71 -18.26 -1.13
CA ALA A 65 23.60 -19.52 -1.86
C ALA A 65 24.96 -20.24 -1.99
N ALA A 66 26.06 -19.50 -2.08
CA ALA A 66 27.41 -20.08 -2.13
C ALA A 66 27.87 -20.66 -0.79
N HIS A 67 27.42 -20.11 0.34
CA HIS A 67 27.87 -20.50 1.68
C HIS A 67 26.94 -21.49 2.39
N THR A 68 25.72 -21.68 1.91
CA THR A 68 24.78 -22.65 2.52
C THR A 68 25.22 -24.08 2.26
N LYS A 69 25.19 -24.90 3.31
CA LYS A 69 25.45 -26.35 3.25
C LYS A 69 24.18 -27.18 2.98
N ILE A 70 23.01 -26.55 3.09
CA ILE A 70 21.70 -27.19 2.92
C ILE A 70 21.31 -27.11 1.43
N PRO A 71 21.15 -28.23 0.71
CA PRO A 71 20.84 -28.24 -0.73
C PRO A 71 19.52 -27.54 -1.07
N GLU A 72 18.43 -27.83 -0.34
CA GLU A 72 17.11 -27.23 -0.57
C GLU A 72 17.15 -25.70 -0.42
N ARG A 73 17.86 -25.21 0.61
CA ARG A 73 18.05 -23.76 0.81
C ARG A 73 18.85 -23.13 -0.32
N LYS A 74 19.85 -23.85 -0.86
CA LYS A 74 20.64 -23.38 -2.00
C LYS A 74 19.76 -23.19 -3.22
N GLU A 75 18.95 -24.20 -3.53
CA GLU A 75 18.03 -24.18 -4.67
C GLU A 75 17.02 -23.03 -4.55
N ALA A 76 16.39 -22.87 -3.38
CA ALA A 76 15.44 -21.78 -3.14
C ALA A 76 16.09 -20.39 -3.30
N LEU A 77 17.32 -20.20 -2.81
CA LEU A 77 18.05 -18.95 -2.97
C LEU A 77 18.44 -18.68 -4.43
N LEU A 78 18.84 -19.70 -5.17
CA LEU A 78 19.15 -19.55 -6.60
C LEU A 78 17.90 -19.22 -7.43
N LEU A 79 16.77 -19.88 -7.16
CA LEU A 79 15.50 -19.57 -7.80
C LEU A 79 15.05 -18.13 -7.51
N PHE A 80 15.25 -17.66 -6.27
CA PHE A 80 14.98 -16.28 -5.90
C PHE A 80 15.90 -15.30 -6.63
N ALA A 81 17.20 -15.59 -6.70
CA ALA A 81 18.16 -14.76 -7.45
C ALA A 81 17.81 -14.68 -8.94
N GLU A 82 17.47 -15.81 -9.57
CA GLU A 82 17.04 -15.84 -10.96
C GLU A 82 15.77 -14.99 -11.18
N THR A 83 14.84 -15.04 -10.24
CA THR A 83 13.63 -14.22 -10.29
C THR A 83 13.97 -12.74 -10.21
N LEU A 84 14.82 -12.31 -9.26
CA LEU A 84 15.25 -10.91 -9.16
C LEU A 84 15.94 -10.44 -10.44
N SER A 85 16.82 -11.28 -11.00
CA SER A 85 17.45 -11.00 -12.28
C SER A 85 16.40 -10.83 -13.38
N ARG A 86 15.48 -11.78 -13.55
CA ARG A 86 14.45 -11.68 -14.58
C ARG A 86 13.50 -10.48 -14.42
N SER A 87 13.22 -10.06 -13.18
CA SER A 87 12.29 -8.98 -12.88
C SER A 87 12.91 -7.59 -12.98
N PHE A 88 14.23 -7.44 -12.79
CA PHE A 88 14.87 -6.12 -12.69
C PHE A 88 16.13 -5.98 -13.55
N TYR A 89 16.82 -7.06 -13.93
CA TYR A 89 17.93 -6.96 -14.90
C TYR A 89 17.39 -6.78 -16.31
N GLY A 90 17.86 -5.71 -16.97
CA GLY A 90 17.44 -5.32 -18.32
C GLY A 90 16.58 -4.06 -18.37
N PHE A 91 16.23 -3.49 -17.21
CA PHE A 91 15.63 -2.17 -17.15
C PHE A 91 16.70 -1.09 -17.19
N GLU A 92 16.73 -0.30 -18.25
CA GLU A 92 17.37 1.01 -18.23
C GLU A 92 16.64 1.90 -17.21
N PRO A 93 17.35 2.67 -16.36
CA PRO A 93 16.73 3.50 -15.33
C PRO A 93 15.60 4.40 -15.84
N ASP A 94 15.74 4.95 -17.04
CA ASP A 94 14.71 5.77 -17.70
C ASP A 94 13.40 5.01 -17.96
N PHE A 95 13.49 3.75 -18.39
CA PHE A 95 12.31 2.91 -18.65
C PHE A 95 11.68 2.40 -17.34
N PHE A 96 12.52 2.16 -16.33
CA PHE A 96 12.06 1.80 -14.99
C PHE A 96 11.31 2.95 -14.31
N GLN A 97 11.81 4.18 -14.46
CA GLN A 97 11.26 5.38 -13.86
C GLN A 97 9.77 5.55 -14.19
N GLN A 98 9.37 5.36 -15.45
CA GLN A 98 7.95 5.50 -15.84
C GLN A 98 7.03 4.55 -15.04
N ASN A 99 7.47 3.31 -14.81
CA ASN A 99 6.70 2.33 -14.05
C ASN A 99 6.64 2.71 -12.57
N VAL A 100 7.76 3.17 -12.01
CA VAL A 100 7.84 3.62 -10.61
C VAL A 100 7.00 4.87 -10.40
N SER A 101 7.11 5.88 -11.27
CA SER A 101 6.32 7.11 -11.26
C SER A 101 4.83 6.81 -11.17
N ARG A 102 4.31 5.93 -12.03
CA ARG A 102 2.88 5.59 -12.03
C ARG A 102 2.43 4.96 -10.71
N ILE A 103 3.23 4.06 -10.15
CA ILE A 103 2.90 3.40 -8.87
C ILE A 103 2.96 4.40 -7.72
N VAL A 104 3.98 5.24 -7.71
CA VAL A 104 4.18 6.25 -6.66
C VAL A 104 3.07 7.30 -6.71
N ASP A 105 2.70 7.78 -7.90
CA ASP A 105 1.59 8.71 -8.11
C ASP A 105 0.27 8.14 -7.59
N ASP A 106 -0.07 6.90 -7.97
CA ASP A 106 -1.26 6.19 -7.49
C ASP A 106 -1.29 6.13 -5.94
N VAL A 107 -0.15 5.77 -5.32
CA VAL A 107 -0.05 5.59 -3.86
C VAL A 107 -0.09 6.93 -3.12
N VAL A 108 0.62 7.94 -3.60
CA VAL A 108 0.63 9.28 -2.98
C VAL A 108 -0.74 9.91 -3.05
N SER A 109 -1.41 9.82 -4.21
CA SER A 109 -2.80 10.26 -4.37
C SER A 109 -3.73 9.59 -3.35
N GLN A 110 -3.56 8.27 -3.13
CA GLN A 110 -4.35 7.54 -2.15
C GLN A 110 -4.04 7.98 -0.70
N ILE A 111 -2.78 8.28 -0.38
CA ILE A 111 -2.39 8.79 0.94
C ILE A 111 -3.04 10.16 1.18
N HIS A 112 -2.94 11.08 0.22
CA HIS A 112 -3.56 12.40 0.31
C HIS A 112 -5.07 12.31 0.53
N ALA A 113 -5.78 11.54 -0.29
CA ALA A 113 -7.21 11.33 -0.14
C ALA A 113 -7.58 10.71 1.22
N SER A 114 -6.74 9.81 1.73
CA SER A 114 -6.96 9.19 3.05
C SER A 114 -6.79 10.19 4.19
N LEU A 115 -5.77 11.05 4.11
CA LEU A 115 -5.50 12.09 5.11
C LEU A 115 -6.58 13.19 5.10
N GLU A 116 -7.15 13.50 3.94
CA GLU A 116 -8.26 14.46 3.82
C GLU A 116 -9.52 13.97 4.54
N ILE A 117 -9.85 12.68 4.38
CA ILE A 117 -11.08 12.10 4.95
C ILE A 117 -10.92 11.74 6.44
N TRP A 118 -9.69 11.45 6.88
CA TRP A 118 -9.42 10.91 8.20
C TRP A 118 -9.96 11.75 9.39
N PRO A 119 -9.80 13.09 9.45
CA PRO A 119 -10.37 13.89 10.53
C PRO A 119 -11.90 13.73 10.64
N THR A 120 -12.59 13.68 9.50
CA THR A 120 -14.05 13.49 9.45
C THR A 120 -14.44 12.11 9.99
N LEU A 121 -13.68 11.06 9.67
CA LEU A 121 -13.94 9.71 10.20
C LEU A 121 -13.77 9.66 11.72
N VAL A 122 -12.73 10.32 12.24
CA VAL A 122 -12.50 10.41 13.68
C VAL A 122 -13.66 11.15 14.38
N GLU A 123 -14.12 12.26 13.81
CA GLU A 123 -15.27 13.02 14.33
C GLU A 123 -16.55 12.17 14.34
N ILE A 124 -16.85 11.44 13.26
CA ILE A 124 -18.02 10.55 13.19
C ILE A 124 -17.93 9.49 14.30
N CYS A 125 -16.77 8.86 14.48
CA CYS A 125 -16.56 7.86 15.53
C CYS A 125 -16.70 8.46 16.93
N TYR A 126 -16.20 9.69 17.14
CA TYR A 126 -16.34 10.41 18.41
C TYR A 126 -17.81 10.71 18.71
N PHE A 127 -18.52 11.38 17.80
CA PHE A 127 -19.93 11.71 17.99
C PHE A 127 -20.83 10.48 18.06
N HIS A 128 -20.48 9.37 17.41
CA HIS A 128 -21.21 8.11 17.54
C HIS A 128 -21.18 7.56 18.98
N LYS A 129 -20.06 7.70 19.70
CA LYS A 129 -19.95 7.25 21.11
C LYS A 129 -20.89 8.03 22.04
N ASP A 130 -21.14 9.30 21.74
CA ASP A 130 -22.00 10.17 22.53
C ASP A 130 -23.48 10.14 22.09
N LYS A 131 -23.85 9.29 21.12
CA LYS A 131 -25.25 9.14 20.71
C LYS A 131 -26.05 8.44 21.80
N ARG A 132 -27.02 9.17 22.37
CA ARG A 132 -28.17 8.56 23.07
C ARG A 132 -29.05 7.87 22.04
N GLU A 133 -29.64 6.73 22.41
CA GLU A 133 -30.65 6.08 21.58
C GLU A 133 -31.76 7.09 21.25
N PHE A 134 -32.19 7.11 19.98
CA PHE A 134 -33.33 7.94 19.60
C PHE A 134 -34.53 7.56 20.46
N PRO A 135 -35.31 8.54 20.96
CA PRO A 135 -36.52 8.23 21.71
C PRO A 135 -37.46 7.40 20.82
N GLN A 136 -37.60 6.12 21.18
CA GLN A 136 -38.46 5.19 20.46
C GLN A 136 -39.91 5.41 20.90
N ILE A 137 -40.74 5.97 20.01
CA ILE A 137 -42.16 6.07 20.23
C ILE A 137 -42.83 4.85 19.60
N LYS A 138 -43.48 4.02 20.41
CA LYS A 138 -44.25 2.87 19.94
C LYS A 138 -45.47 3.37 19.16
N VAL A 139 -45.36 3.36 17.83
CA VAL A 139 -46.49 3.67 16.94
C VAL A 139 -47.55 2.59 17.06
N GLN A 140 -48.80 2.99 17.38
CA GLN A 140 -49.95 2.09 17.48
C GLN A 140 -50.48 1.70 16.09
N ASN A 141 -49.63 1.05 15.29
CA ASN A 141 -50.04 0.56 13.99
C ASN A 141 -51.16 -0.49 14.19
N LYS A 142 -52.37 -0.17 13.69
CA LYS A 142 -53.48 -1.13 13.69
C LYS A 142 -53.06 -2.32 12.83
N LYS A 143 -53.08 -3.53 13.39
CA LYS A 143 -52.89 -4.77 12.64
C LYS A 143 -53.94 -4.82 11.54
N VAL A 144 -53.54 -4.61 10.29
CA VAL A 144 -54.41 -4.83 9.13
C VAL A 144 -54.69 -6.33 9.09
N LYS A 145 -55.94 -6.73 9.37
CA LYS A 145 -56.36 -8.12 9.20
C LYS A 145 -56.12 -8.50 7.73
N ARG A 146 -55.22 -9.46 7.51
CA ARG A 146 -55.00 -10.10 6.21
C ARG A 146 -56.37 -10.58 5.71
N ARG A 147 -56.86 -10.08 4.57
CA ARG A 147 -58.09 -10.58 3.93
C ARG A 147 -57.87 -12.06 3.64
N VAL A 148 -58.60 -12.91 4.34
CA VAL A 148 -58.75 -14.32 3.98
C VAL A 148 -59.58 -14.34 2.71
N SER A 149 -59.03 -14.86 1.62
CA SER A 149 -59.75 -15.13 0.38
C SER A 149 -60.75 -16.25 0.66
N THR A 150 -62.01 -15.89 0.88
CA THR A 150 -63.11 -16.85 0.79
C THR A 150 -63.33 -17.16 -0.68
N GLY A 151 -62.97 -18.38 -1.07
CA GLY A 151 -63.32 -18.95 -2.36
C GLY A 151 -64.83 -19.07 -2.52
N GLY A 152 -65.25 -18.90 -3.76
CA GLY A 152 -66.56 -19.16 -4.32
C GLY A 152 -66.39 -19.28 -5.82
#